data_AF-A0A1V4MCS3-F1
#
_entry.id   AF-A0A1V4MCS3-F1
#
_cell.length_a   1.000
_cell.length_b   1.000
_cell.length_c   1.000
_cell.angle_alpha   90.00
_cell.angle_beta   90.00
_cell.angle_gamma   90.00
#
_symmetry.space_group_name_H-M   'P 1'
#
loop_
_entity.id
_entity.type
_entity.pdbx_description
1 polymer ?
#
loop_
_entity_poly.entity_id
_entity_poly.type
_entity_poly.pdbx_seq_one_letter_code
_entity_poly.pdbx_strand_id
1 'polypeptide(L)'
;MLAIGKFISVDVAKSLWAFFFFFAVVIALLVKAFIGRIGIDYLLDAGVQKRITGWAVDFLIVATIMAIQLVIIWEYIVPILLIGLVSGIFTTLVVFYLGRRTWGYSLERMMGMYGIATGTATTGLLLLRIADPEFETPVALELGIQAIFASPFVLSYMLLMHAPLWWGWSVQAVVAVYAGAMILSFVLLKLFRLIGPRRF
;
A
#
# COMPACT_ATOMS: atom_id res chain seq x y z
N MET A 1 24.19 -17.41 -17.42
CA MET A 1 22.74 -17.58 -17.16
C MET A 1 22.57 -18.53 -15.98
N LEU A 2 22.87 -18.02 -14.78
CA LEU A 2 23.20 -18.79 -13.57
C LEU A 2 21.97 -19.16 -12.74
N ALA A 3 21.89 -20.44 -12.37
CA ALA A 3 21.32 -21.12 -11.18
C ALA A 3 20.00 -20.65 -10.50
N ILE A 4 19.62 -19.37 -10.57
CA ILE A 4 18.42 -18.82 -9.93
C ILE A 4 17.14 -19.19 -10.72
N GLY A 5 17.26 -19.38 -12.04
CA GLY A 5 16.13 -19.74 -12.92
C GLY A 5 15.54 -21.14 -12.68
N LYS A 6 16.14 -21.97 -11.82
CA LYS A 6 15.60 -23.29 -11.47
C LYS A 6 14.63 -23.26 -10.29
N PHE A 7 14.62 -22.19 -9.49
CA PHE A 7 13.73 -22.01 -8.34
C PHE A 7 12.61 -20.99 -8.58
N ILE A 8 12.73 -20.18 -9.64
CA ILE A 8 11.74 -19.15 -9.99
C ILE A 8 11.14 -19.56 -11.34
N SER A 9 9.91 -20.09 -11.33
CA SER A 9 9.17 -20.32 -12.58
C SER A 9 9.00 -18.99 -13.32
N VAL A 10 8.82 -19.03 -14.64
CA VAL A 10 8.65 -17.82 -15.45
C VAL A 10 7.49 -16.95 -14.94
N ASP A 11 6.46 -17.59 -14.38
CA ASP A 11 5.31 -16.91 -13.76
C ASP A 11 5.68 -16.20 -12.46
N VAL A 12 6.52 -16.82 -11.61
CA VAL A 12 7.07 -16.17 -10.42
C VAL A 12 7.93 -14.98 -10.81
N ALA A 13 8.77 -15.11 -11.84
CA ALA A 13 9.59 -14.00 -12.34
C ALA A 13 8.73 -12.83 -12.86
N LYS A 14 7.65 -13.12 -13.60
CA LYS A 14 6.70 -12.10 -14.08
C LYS A 14 5.94 -11.43 -12.94
N SER A 15 5.49 -12.19 -11.94
CA SER A 15 4.84 -11.61 -10.74
C SER A 15 5.83 -10.79 -9.90
N LEU A 16 7.07 -11.26 -9.72
CA LEU A 16 8.13 -10.49 -9.05
C LEU A 16 8.46 -9.20 -9.81
N TRP A 17 8.42 -9.22 -11.14
CA TRP A 17 8.54 -8.01 -11.96
C TRP A 17 7.35 -7.07 -11.77
N ALA A 18 6.13 -7.58 -11.63
CA ALA A 18 4.97 -6.76 -11.25
C ALA A 18 5.14 -6.09 -9.88
N PHE A 19 6.05 -6.61 -9.03
CA PHE A 19 6.42 -6.04 -7.74
C PHE A 19 7.61 -5.07 -7.81
N PHE A 20 7.92 -4.50 -8.99
CA PHE A 20 9.03 -3.56 -9.20
C PHE A 20 9.04 -2.36 -8.25
N PHE A 21 7.89 -1.95 -7.72
CA PHE A 21 7.80 -0.82 -6.79
C PHE A 21 8.63 -1.03 -5.52
N PHE A 22 8.71 -2.27 -4.99
CA PHE A 22 9.52 -2.56 -3.81
C PHE A 22 11.01 -2.35 -4.10
N PHE A 23 11.47 -2.83 -5.26
CA PHE A 23 12.83 -2.59 -5.72
C PHE A 23 13.09 -1.09 -5.92
N ALA A 24 12.12 -0.34 -6.44
CA ALA A 24 12.23 1.10 -6.58
C ALA A 24 12.39 1.81 -5.22
N VAL A 25 11.64 1.42 -4.18
CA VAL A 25 11.78 1.97 -2.82
C VAL A 25 13.16 1.66 -2.23
N VAL A 26 13.61 0.41 -2.35
CA VAL A 26 14.94 -0.01 -1.86
C VAL A 26 16.04 0.78 -2.56
N ILE A 27 15.98 0.90 -3.88
CA ILE A 27 16.95 1.67 -4.67
C ILE A 27 16.90 3.15 -4.25
N ALA A 28 15.72 3.74 -4.08
CA ALA A 28 15.58 5.12 -3.65
C ALA A 28 16.23 5.37 -2.28
N LEU A 29 16.04 4.45 -1.31
CA LEU A 29 16.68 4.52 0.00
C LEU A 29 18.20 4.37 -0.09
N LEU A 30 18.70 3.45 -0.92
CA LEU A 30 20.13 3.27 -1.15
C LEU A 30 20.77 4.52 -1.77
N VAL A 31 20.11 5.10 -2.78
CA VAL A 31 20.56 6.36 -3.41
C VAL A 31 20.57 7.50 -2.40
N LYS A 32 19.51 7.65 -1.60
CA LYS A 32 19.45 8.67 -0.53
C LYS A 32 20.58 8.48 0.49
N ALA A 33 20.82 7.24 0.93
CA ALA A 33 21.90 6.92 1.84
C ALA A 33 23.28 7.21 1.23
N PHE A 34 23.46 6.92 -0.06
CA PHE A 34 24.70 7.22 -0.78
C PHE A 34 24.95 8.72 -0.90
N ILE A 35 23.94 9.51 -1.28
CA ILE A 35 23.99 10.98 -1.33
C ILE A 35 24.39 11.56 0.03
N GLY A 36 23.78 11.07 1.11
CA GLY A 36 24.13 11.49 2.47
C GLY A 36 25.57 11.11 2.86
N ARG A 37 26.07 9.94 2.42
CA ARG A 37 27.44 9.51 2.71
C ARG A 37 28.51 10.35 2.01
N ILE A 38 28.23 10.84 0.81
CA ILE A 38 29.17 11.68 0.04
C ILE A 38 29.00 13.18 0.33
N GLY A 39 28.06 13.56 1.21
CA GLY A 39 27.87 14.93 1.67
C GLY A 39 27.31 15.90 0.62
N ILE A 40 26.56 15.39 -0.36
CA ILE A 40 25.94 16.21 -1.43
C ILE A 40 24.43 16.42 -1.22
N ASP A 41 23.94 16.17 -0.01
CA ASP A 41 22.54 16.35 0.37
C ASP A 41 22.06 17.80 0.20
N TYR A 42 22.96 18.78 0.26
CA TYR A 42 22.66 20.20 -0.03
C TYR A 42 22.21 20.46 -1.48
N LEU A 43 22.45 19.53 -2.42
CA LEU A 43 21.95 19.63 -3.80
C LEU A 43 20.48 19.21 -3.93
N LEU A 44 19.91 18.58 -2.89
CA LEU A 44 18.53 18.09 -2.90
C LEU A 44 17.55 19.23 -2.55
N ASP A 45 16.90 19.77 -3.57
CA ASP A 45 15.83 20.75 -3.37
C ASP A 45 14.46 20.05 -3.21
N ALA A 46 13.80 20.32 -2.08
CA ALA A 46 12.48 19.73 -1.78
C ALA A 46 11.37 20.23 -2.72
N GLY A 47 11.47 21.46 -3.23
CA GLY A 47 10.51 22.02 -4.17
C GLY A 47 10.58 21.34 -5.54
N VAL A 48 11.80 21.13 -6.06
CA VAL A 48 12.06 20.38 -7.29
C VAL A 48 11.60 18.93 -7.13
N GLN A 49 11.91 18.28 -6.00
CA GLN A 49 11.42 16.92 -5.71
C GLN A 49 9.90 16.86 -5.75
N LYS A 50 9.20 17.78 -5.07
CA LYS A 50 7.72 17.84 -5.09
C LYS A 50 7.18 17.99 -6.52
N ARG A 51 7.80 18.81 -7.37
CA ARG A 51 7.40 18.99 -8.78
C ARG A 51 7.62 17.73 -9.61
N ILE A 52 8.78 17.09 -9.47
CA ILE A 52 9.09 15.82 -10.16
C ILE A 52 8.12 14.73 -9.71
N THR A 53 7.87 14.61 -8.40
CA THR A 53 6.90 13.66 -7.85
C THR A 53 5.51 13.94 -8.39
N GLY A 54 5.06 15.20 -8.42
CA GLY A 54 3.77 15.57 -9.00
C GLY A 54 3.64 15.11 -10.46
N TRP A 55 4.62 15.45 -11.30
CA TRP A 55 4.65 15.01 -12.70
C TRP A 55 4.67 13.48 -12.86
N ALA A 56 5.46 12.78 -12.05
CA ALA A 56 5.53 11.32 -12.09
C ALA A 56 4.20 10.67 -11.65
N VAL A 57 3.52 11.26 -10.65
CA VAL A 57 2.20 10.83 -10.21
C VAL A 57 1.15 11.05 -11.30
N ASP A 58 1.17 12.18 -11.99
CA ASP A 58 0.24 12.43 -13.10
C ASP A 58 0.42 11.40 -14.23
N PHE A 59 1.66 11.12 -14.62
CA PHE A 59 1.97 10.06 -15.60
C PHE A 59 1.52 8.68 -15.13
N LEU A 60 1.74 8.35 -13.85
CA LEU A 60 1.31 7.09 -13.27
C LEU A 60 -0.23 6.95 -13.33
N ILE A 61 -0.97 8.00 -13.00
CA ILE A 61 -2.44 8.01 -13.06
C ILE A 61 -2.90 7.77 -14.50
N VAL A 62 -2.36 8.51 -15.48
CA VAL A 62 -2.73 8.35 -16.90
C VAL A 62 -2.38 6.95 -17.40
N ALA A 63 -1.17 6.45 -17.13
CA ALA A 63 -0.75 5.10 -17.52
C ALA A 63 -1.63 4.02 -16.89
N THR A 64 -2.02 4.18 -15.63
CA THR A 64 -2.91 3.25 -14.93
C THR A 64 -4.28 3.20 -15.59
N ILE A 65 -4.87 4.35 -15.94
CA ILE A 65 -6.15 4.42 -16.64
C ILE A 65 -6.05 3.73 -18.02
N MET A 66 -4.97 3.97 -18.75
CA MET A 66 -4.75 3.34 -20.06
C MET A 66 -4.48 1.82 -19.98
N ALA A 67 -3.95 1.32 -18.87
CA ALA A 67 -3.70 -0.11 -18.67
C ALA A 67 -4.99 -0.94 -18.43
N ILE A 68 -6.11 -0.27 -18.14
CA ILE A 68 -7.37 -0.93 -17.86
C ILE A 68 -7.94 -1.58 -19.14
N GLN A 69 -8.08 -2.90 -19.11
CA GLN A 69 -8.69 -3.66 -20.21
C GLN A 69 -10.23 -3.61 -20.11
N LEU A 70 -10.85 -2.62 -20.76
CA LEU A 70 -12.30 -2.39 -20.72
C LEU A 70 -13.13 -3.62 -21.13
N VAL A 71 -12.63 -4.43 -22.06
CA VAL A 71 -13.29 -5.67 -22.50
C VAL A 71 -13.44 -6.66 -21.35
N ILE A 72 -12.38 -6.86 -20.56
CA ILE A 72 -12.39 -7.75 -19.39
C ILE A 72 -13.31 -7.19 -18.31
N ILE A 73 -13.30 -5.87 -18.10
CA ILE A 73 -14.22 -5.24 -17.14
C ILE A 73 -15.66 -5.55 -17.51
N TRP A 74 -16.02 -5.44 -18.79
CA TRP A 74 -17.40 -5.69 -19.21
C TRP A 74 -17.81 -7.15 -19.01
N GLU A 75 -16.92 -8.09 -19.32
CA GLU A 75 -17.14 -9.52 -19.12
C GLU A 75 -17.33 -9.88 -17.64
N TYR A 76 -16.57 -9.24 -16.75
CA TYR A 76 -16.54 -9.52 -15.31
C TYR A 76 -17.16 -8.40 -14.46
N ILE A 77 -18.04 -7.56 -15.02
CA ILE A 77 -18.52 -6.37 -14.31
C ILE A 77 -19.28 -6.73 -13.02
N VAL A 78 -20.07 -7.81 -13.05
CA VAL A 78 -20.82 -8.29 -11.89
C VAL A 78 -19.89 -8.74 -10.76
N PRO A 79 -18.95 -9.69 -10.96
CA PRO A 79 -18.04 -10.08 -9.88
C PRO A 79 -17.12 -8.93 -9.43
N ILE A 80 -16.68 -8.06 -10.34
CA ILE A 80 -15.88 -6.87 -9.97
C ILE A 80 -16.68 -5.95 -9.05
N LEU A 81 -17.92 -5.62 -9.40
CA LEU A 81 -18.77 -4.75 -8.58
C LEU A 81 -19.11 -5.39 -7.23
N LEU A 82 -19.43 -6.68 -7.19
CA LEU A 82 -19.73 -7.37 -5.94
C LEU A 82 -18.51 -7.39 -5.00
N ILE A 83 -17.35 -7.79 -5.50
CA ILE A 83 -16.12 -7.83 -4.70
C ILE A 83 -15.74 -6.41 -4.27
N GLY A 84 -15.77 -5.44 -5.20
CA GLY A 84 -15.41 -4.06 -4.92
C GLY A 84 -16.34 -3.40 -3.90
N LEU A 85 -17.65 -3.63 -4.00
CA LEU A 85 -18.63 -3.04 -3.10
C LEU A 85 -18.60 -3.69 -1.71
N VAL A 86 -18.52 -5.02 -1.64
CA VAL A 86 -18.44 -5.74 -0.35
C VAL A 86 -17.12 -5.43 0.35
N SER A 87 -15.99 -5.52 -0.34
CA SER A 87 -14.69 -5.20 0.24
C SER A 87 -14.56 -3.71 0.57
N GLY A 88 -15.09 -2.82 -0.27
CA GLY A 88 -15.12 -1.38 -0.04
C GLY A 88 -15.90 -1.02 1.22
N ILE A 89 -17.15 -1.50 1.35
CA ILE A 89 -17.96 -1.27 2.56
C ILE A 89 -17.24 -1.81 3.79
N PHE A 90 -16.73 -3.05 3.73
CA PHE A 90 -16.03 -3.65 4.86
C PHE A 90 -14.78 -2.84 5.26
N THR A 91 -13.98 -2.43 4.28
CA THR A 91 -12.78 -1.60 4.49
C THR A 91 -13.16 -0.26 5.12
N THR A 92 -14.20 0.41 4.61
CA THR A 92 -14.72 1.65 5.18
C THR A 92 -15.11 1.47 6.64
N LEU A 93 -15.87 0.41 6.96
CA LEU A 93 -16.29 0.14 8.34
C LEU A 93 -15.10 -0.08 9.28
N VAL A 94 -14.10 -0.86 8.86
CA VAL A 94 -12.90 -1.14 9.66
C VAL A 94 -12.06 0.12 9.86
N VAL A 95 -11.81 0.88 8.78
CA VAL A 95 -11.00 2.10 8.83
C VAL A 95 -11.70 3.18 9.65
N PHE A 96 -13.02 3.38 9.51
CA PHE A 96 -13.77 4.30 10.37
C PHE A 96 -13.77 3.85 11.83
N TYR A 97 -13.93 2.55 12.09
CA TYR A 97 -13.93 2.04 13.45
C TYR A 97 -12.58 2.25 14.14
N LEU A 98 -11.47 1.90 13.50
CA LEU A 98 -10.13 2.02 14.07
C LEU A 98 -9.63 3.47 14.02
N GLY A 99 -9.84 4.18 12.92
CA GLY A 99 -9.39 5.57 12.72
C GLY A 99 -9.91 6.55 13.76
N ARG A 100 -11.19 6.42 14.16
CA ARG A 100 -11.79 7.21 15.25
C ARG A 100 -11.18 6.98 16.63
N ARG A 101 -10.33 5.96 16.78
CA ARG A 101 -9.72 5.52 18.04
C ARG A 101 -8.19 5.65 18.04
N THR A 102 -7.63 6.19 16.96
CA THR A 102 -6.20 6.50 16.86
C THR A 102 -5.86 7.74 17.68
N TRP A 103 -4.65 7.81 18.25
CA TRP A 103 -4.23 8.95 19.06
C TRP A 103 -3.67 10.10 18.22
N GLY A 104 -4.11 11.32 18.52
CA GLY A 104 -3.78 12.55 17.79
C GLY A 104 -4.31 12.52 16.36
N TYR A 105 -4.56 13.68 15.74
CA TYR A 105 -4.85 13.84 14.30
C TYR A 105 -5.65 12.67 13.68
N SER A 106 -6.73 12.27 14.36
CA SER A 106 -7.38 10.98 14.13
C SER A 106 -8.15 10.98 12.81
N LEU A 107 -8.62 12.16 12.38
CA LEU A 107 -9.29 12.34 11.11
C LEU A 107 -8.29 12.29 9.96
N GLU A 108 -7.17 12.99 10.09
CA GLU A 108 -6.07 13.06 9.13
C GLU A 108 -5.46 11.68 8.89
N ARG A 109 -5.16 10.94 9.97
CA ARG A 109 -4.68 9.54 9.88
C ARG A 109 -5.70 8.62 9.26
N MET A 110 -6.98 8.76 9.62
CA MET A 110 -8.06 7.95 9.05
C MET A 110 -8.19 8.20 7.53
N MET A 111 -8.17 9.46 7.09
CA MET A 111 -8.24 9.83 5.67
C MET A 111 -7.05 9.28 4.87
N GLY A 112 -5.84 9.44 5.40
CA GLY A 112 -4.64 8.88 4.79
C GLY A 112 -4.71 7.36 4.66
N MET A 113 -5.07 6.67 5.74
CA MET A 113 -5.20 5.21 5.75
C MET A 113 -6.33 4.71 4.86
N TYR A 114 -7.45 5.41 4.79
CA TYR A 114 -8.57 5.05 3.93
C TYR A 114 -8.16 5.08 2.45
N GLY A 115 -7.44 6.13 2.04
CA GLY A 115 -6.95 6.24 0.67
C GLY A 115 -5.90 5.19 0.31
N ILE A 116 -5.02 4.82 1.27
CA ILE A 116 -4.06 3.72 1.08
C ILE A 116 -4.79 2.39 0.93
N ALA A 117 -5.79 2.12 1.78
CA ALA A 117 -6.49 0.84 1.80
C ALA A 117 -7.38 0.61 0.57
N THR A 118 -7.96 1.68 0.02
CA THR A 118 -8.88 1.63 -1.13
C THR A 118 -8.22 1.97 -2.47
N GLY A 119 -6.95 2.40 -2.45
CA GLY A 119 -6.21 2.82 -3.63
C GLY A 119 -4.72 2.58 -3.45
N THR A 120 -3.93 3.65 -3.53
CA THR A 120 -2.47 3.58 -3.35
C THR A 120 -2.00 4.66 -2.37
N ALA A 121 -0.70 4.68 -2.07
CA ALA A 121 -0.08 5.74 -1.26
C ALA A 121 -0.40 7.16 -1.78
N THR A 122 -0.51 7.35 -3.10
CA THR A 122 -0.84 8.67 -3.68
C THR A 122 -2.28 9.08 -3.37
N THR A 123 -3.22 8.14 -3.44
CA THR A 123 -4.62 8.36 -3.05
C THR A 123 -4.74 8.70 -1.56
N GLY A 124 -3.95 8.05 -0.70
CA GLY A 124 -3.84 8.39 0.72
C GLY A 124 -3.40 9.84 0.95
N LEU A 125 -2.32 10.27 0.28
CA LEU A 125 -1.83 11.65 0.39
C LEU A 125 -2.83 12.68 -0.18
N LEU A 126 -3.55 12.33 -1.24
CA LEU A 126 -4.60 13.18 -1.81
C LEU A 126 -5.72 13.43 -0.78
N LEU A 127 -6.21 12.36 -0.14
CA LEU A 127 -7.25 12.48 0.89
C LEU A 127 -6.74 13.18 2.15
N LEU A 128 -5.48 12.95 2.55
CA LEU A 128 -4.85 13.68 3.64
C LEU A 128 -4.83 15.18 3.34
N ARG A 129 -4.49 15.59 2.12
CA ARG A 129 -4.47 17.01 1.73
C ARG A 129 -5.85 17.68 1.78
N ILE A 130 -6.93 16.92 1.74
CA ILE A 130 -8.28 17.48 1.96
C ILE A 130 -8.48 17.83 3.45
N ALA A 131 -7.94 17.00 4.35
CA ALA A 131 -8.03 17.19 5.80
C ALA A 131 -6.95 18.11 6.38
N ASP A 132 -5.76 18.11 5.78
CA ASP A 132 -4.57 18.87 6.17
C ASP A 132 -3.90 19.44 4.88
N PRO A 133 -4.43 20.55 4.33
CA PRO A 133 -4.00 21.08 3.03
C PRO A 133 -2.54 21.48 2.95
N GLU A 134 -1.99 21.97 4.05
CA GLU A 134 -0.62 22.47 4.16
C GLU A 134 0.35 21.44 4.74
N PHE A 135 -0.14 20.23 5.06
CA PHE A 135 0.64 19.15 5.71
C PHE A 135 1.32 19.60 7.01
N GLU A 136 0.60 20.37 7.84
CA GLU A 136 1.10 20.85 9.13
C GLU A 136 1.21 19.71 10.16
N THR A 137 0.40 18.66 9.99
CA THR A 137 0.41 17.51 10.89
C THR A 137 1.55 16.55 10.56
N PRO A 138 2.07 15.78 11.54
CA PRO A 138 3.11 14.78 11.28
C PRO A 138 2.61 13.59 10.44
N VAL A 139 1.32 13.54 10.11
CA VAL A 139 0.67 12.39 9.47
C VAL A 139 1.28 12.08 8.11
N ALA A 140 1.63 13.09 7.30
CA ALA A 140 2.25 12.86 6.00
C ALA A 140 3.58 12.10 6.11
N LEU A 141 4.40 12.45 7.11
CA LEU A 141 5.65 11.76 7.41
C LEU A 141 5.39 10.34 7.92
N GLU A 142 4.42 10.18 8.82
CA GLU A 142 4.05 8.87 9.38
C GLU A 142 3.58 7.89 8.31
N LEU A 143 2.76 8.33 7.34
CA LEU A 143 2.33 7.49 6.21
C LEU A 143 3.52 7.05 5.35
N GLY A 144 4.51 7.93 5.15
CA GLY A 144 5.74 7.60 4.44
C GLY A 144 6.58 6.55 5.17
N ILE A 145 6.74 6.71 6.50
CA ILE A 145 7.47 5.76 7.34
C ILE A 145 6.73 4.42 7.42
N GLN A 146 5.40 4.45 7.53
CA GLN A 146 4.55 3.27 7.57
C GLN A 146 4.78 2.37 6.35
N ALA A 147 4.93 2.94 5.14
CA ALA A 147 5.16 2.16 3.93
C ALA A 147 6.42 1.28 4.04
N ILE A 148 7.47 1.76 4.71
CA ILE A 148 8.71 1.00 4.94
C ILE A 148 8.44 -0.18 5.87
N PHE A 149 7.77 0.06 7.01
CA PHE A 149 7.47 -0.99 7.98
C PHE A 149 6.42 -2.00 7.49
N ALA A 150 5.45 -1.55 6.68
CA ALA A 150 4.43 -2.40 6.08
C ALA A 150 5.00 -3.24 4.93
N SER A 151 6.09 -2.79 4.29
CA SER A 151 6.62 -3.41 3.07
C SER A 151 6.85 -4.93 3.16
N PRO A 152 7.43 -5.51 4.23
CA PRO A 152 7.67 -6.95 4.29
C PRO A 152 6.36 -7.75 4.36
N PHE A 153 5.36 -7.21 5.07
CA PHE A 153 4.04 -7.84 5.19
C PHE A 153 3.29 -7.79 3.87
N VAL A 154 3.27 -6.62 3.22
CA VAL A 154 2.61 -6.45 1.91
C VAL A 154 3.24 -7.39 0.89
N LEU A 155 4.58 -7.45 0.81
CA LEU A 155 5.27 -8.37 -0.11
C LEU A 155 4.92 -9.84 0.18
N SER A 156 4.98 -10.24 1.46
CA SER A 156 4.69 -11.63 1.87
C SER A 156 3.26 -12.02 1.51
N TYR A 157 2.29 -11.16 1.79
CA TYR A 157 0.90 -11.40 1.44
C TYR A 157 0.68 -11.36 -0.08
N MET A 158 1.33 -10.48 -0.83
CA MET A 158 1.20 -10.48 -2.30
C MET A 158 1.72 -11.79 -2.93
N LEU A 159 2.80 -12.37 -2.40
CA LEU A 159 3.29 -13.69 -2.82
C LEU A 159 2.30 -14.80 -2.44
N LEU A 160 1.72 -14.73 -1.25
CA LEU A 160 0.74 -15.71 -0.77
C LEU A 160 -0.53 -15.77 -1.65
N MET A 161 -0.93 -14.68 -2.31
CA MET A 161 -2.05 -14.70 -3.27
C MET A 161 -1.81 -15.69 -4.42
N HIS A 162 -0.55 -15.93 -4.78
CA HIS A 162 -0.18 -16.85 -5.86
C HIS A 162 0.05 -18.28 -5.38
N ALA A 163 -0.09 -18.55 -4.07
CA ALA A 163 0.07 -19.87 -3.48
C ALA A 163 -0.78 -20.98 -4.14
N PRO A 164 -2.02 -20.74 -4.60
CA PRO A 164 -2.79 -21.78 -5.30
C PRO A 164 -2.14 -22.21 -6.60
N LEU A 165 -1.52 -21.28 -7.32
CA LEU A 165 -0.88 -21.52 -8.60
C LEU A 165 0.53 -22.12 -8.43
N TRP A 166 1.30 -21.62 -7.46
CA TRP A 166 2.72 -22.00 -7.31
C TRP A 166 2.95 -23.19 -6.39
N TRP A 167 2.12 -23.32 -5.35
CA TRP A 167 2.29 -24.32 -4.30
C TRP A 167 1.09 -25.27 -4.19
N GLY A 168 0.10 -25.15 -5.10
CA GLY A 168 -1.07 -26.04 -5.14
C GLY A 168 -2.00 -25.89 -3.93
N TRP A 169 -1.94 -24.75 -3.23
CA TRP A 169 -2.82 -24.50 -2.09
C TRP A 169 -4.28 -24.37 -2.54
N SER A 170 -5.21 -24.78 -1.69
CA SER A 170 -6.61 -24.47 -1.94
C SER A 170 -6.86 -22.97 -1.72
N VAL A 171 -7.77 -22.39 -2.50
CA VAL A 171 -8.17 -20.98 -2.33
C VAL A 171 -8.70 -20.74 -0.92
N GLN A 172 -9.39 -21.72 -0.33
CA GLN A 172 -9.90 -21.67 1.03
C GLN A 172 -8.77 -21.59 2.07
N ALA A 173 -7.67 -22.32 1.87
CA ALA A 173 -6.51 -22.23 2.76
C ALA A 173 -5.89 -20.84 2.73
N VAL A 174 -5.74 -20.24 1.53
CA VAL A 174 -5.22 -18.88 1.39
C VAL A 174 -6.13 -17.86 2.08
N VAL A 175 -7.44 -17.94 1.84
CA VAL A 175 -8.44 -17.08 2.51
C VAL A 175 -8.39 -17.24 4.03
N ALA A 176 -8.22 -18.47 4.54
CA ALA A 176 -8.10 -18.73 5.97
C ALA A 176 -6.85 -18.07 6.57
N VAL A 177 -5.72 -18.05 5.87
CA VAL A 177 -4.51 -17.34 6.32
C VAL A 177 -4.74 -15.83 6.38
N TYR A 178 -5.38 -15.23 5.38
CA TYR A 178 -5.72 -13.80 5.42
C TYR A 178 -6.68 -13.45 6.56
N ALA A 179 -7.74 -14.24 6.74
CA ALA A 179 -8.68 -14.06 7.83
C ALA A 179 -7.99 -14.22 9.19
N GLY A 180 -7.13 -15.23 9.33
CA GLY A 180 -6.32 -15.45 10.53
C GLY A 180 -5.38 -14.28 10.82
N ALA A 181 -4.69 -13.75 9.81
CA ALA A 181 -3.82 -12.58 9.93
C ALA A 181 -4.59 -11.32 10.34
N MET A 182 -5.78 -11.11 9.79
CA MET A 182 -6.66 -10.00 10.16
C MET A 182 -7.10 -10.11 11.63
N ILE A 183 -7.55 -11.30 12.05
CA ILE A 183 -7.95 -11.57 13.44
C ILE A 183 -6.75 -11.38 14.38
N LEU A 184 -5.59 -11.94 14.04
CA LEU A 184 -4.36 -11.79 14.81
C LEU A 184 -4.00 -10.31 14.98
N SER A 185 -4.02 -9.53 13.89
CA SER A 185 -3.74 -8.10 13.93
C SER A 185 -4.72 -7.37 14.87
N PHE A 186 -6.00 -7.69 14.81
CA PHE A 186 -7.00 -7.12 15.71
C PHE A 186 -6.78 -7.51 17.18
N VAL A 187 -6.44 -8.77 17.44
CA VAL A 187 -6.13 -9.26 18.79
C VAL A 187 -4.88 -8.57 19.34
N LEU A 188 -3.84 -8.40 18.53
CA LEU A 188 -2.62 -7.68 18.93
C LEU A 188 -2.92 -6.21 19.26
N LEU A 189 -3.72 -5.51 18.42
CA LEU A 189 -4.16 -4.14 18.71
C LEU A 189 -4.88 -4.04 20.06
N LYS A 190 -5.72 -5.03 20.39
CA LYS A 190 -6.44 -5.09 21.67
C LYS A 190 -5.52 -5.42 22.85
N LEU A 191 -4.61 -6.40 22.68
CA LEU A 191 -3.67 -6.84 23.70
C LEU A 191 -2.70 -5.71 24.12
N PHE A 192 -2.16 -4.99 23.13
CA PHE A 192 -1.28 -3.84 23.36
C PHE A 192 -2.04 -2.55 23.72
N ARG A 193 -3.37 -2.61 23.87
CA ARG A 193 -4.23 -1.45 24.18
C ARG A 193 -4.04 -0.28 23.22
N LEU A 194 -3.80 -0.58 21.95
CA LEU A 194 -3.60 0.43 20.90
C LEU A 194 -4.93 1.01 20.39
N ILE A 195 -6.06 0.44 20.83
CA ILE A 195 -7.41 0.90 20.50
C ILE A 195 -7.85 1.90 21.59
N GLY A 196 -7.76 3.20 21.28
CA GLY A 196 -8.19 4.27 22.18
C GLY A 196 -9.71 4.47 22.26
N PRO A 197 -10.18 5.43 23.07
CA PRO A 197 -11.58 5.87 23.08
C PRO A 197 -11.95 6.54 21.75
N ARG A 198 -13.25 6.60 21.44
CA ARG A 198 -13.75 7.35 20.27
C ARG A 198 -13.45 8.84 20.46
N ARG A 199 -12.81 9.48 19.48
CA ARG A 199 -12.37 10.87 19.59
C ARG A 199 -13.25 11.90 18.89
N PHE A 200 -14.01 11.46 17.90
CA PHE A 200 -15.05 12.19 17.18
C PHE A 200 -16.05 11.13 16.71
#